data_AF-A1ZMB9-F1
#
_entry.id   AF-A1ZMB9-F1
#
_cell.length_a   1.000
_cell.length_b   1.000
_cell.length_c   1.000
_cell.angle_alpha   90.00
_cell.angle_beta   90.00
_cell.angle_gamma   90.00
#
_symmetry.space_group_name_H-M   'P 1'
#
loop_
_entity.id
_entity.type
_entity.pdbx_description
1 polymer ?
#
loop_
_entity_poly.entity_id
_entity_poly.type
_entity_poly.pdbx_seq_one_letter_code
_entity_poly.pdbx_strand_id
1 'polypeptide(L)'
;MKYHANDFYIRVAPNSGYTLKSGSYTIHSFSVSYGQDPHGENHAGLTKSFGSDGKLSFRVGRHGSSEVAHWFASKVTASNTTFNHTPGKLNFAFVGALTLTLAGGRFGKQANTFTFENIAMAQGHSGSSNNWWFGGIYCEYIRANMVNCNSLGEWREKLPCHFSRGGNAANVVDVTPANFFI
;
A
#
# COMPACT_ATOMS: atom_id res chain seq x y z
N MET A 1 9.74 -2.41 -24.42
CA MET A 1 9.06 -2.16 -23.13
C MET A 1 8.80 -0.66 -23.00
N LYS A 2 7.70 -0.26 -22.34
CA LYS A 2 7.37 1.13 -22.05
C LYS A 2 7.19 1.30 -20.55
N TYR A 3 7.89 2.26 -19.95
CA TYR A 3 7.63 2.66 -18.58
C TYR A 3 6.27 3.33 -18.47
N HIS A 4 5.55 3.03 -17.39
CA HIS A 4 4.34 3.72 -17.01
C HIS A 4 4.55 4.37 -15.64
N ALA A 5 3.94 5.55 -15.44
CA ALA A 5 3.68 6.05 -14.10
C ALA A 5 2.56 5.21 -13.50
N ASN A 6 2.87 4.43 -12.48
CA ASN A 6 1.89 3.63 -11.75
C ASN A 6 1.52 4.36 -10.48
N ASP A 7 0.55 5.26 -10.62
CA ASP A 7 0.06 6.09 -9.53
C ASP A 7 -0.80 5.27 -8.58
N PHE A 8 -0.53 5.43 -7.30
CA PHE A 8 -1.22 4.84 -6.16
C PHE A 8 -1.50 5.97 -5.16
N TYR A 9 -2.74 6.08 -4.70
CA TYR A 9 -3.14 7.17 -3.82
C TYR A 9 -3.52 6.63 -2.45
N ILE A 10 -2.98 7.24 -1.40
CA ILE A 10 -3.37 6.96 -0.02
C ILE A 10 -4.27 8.10 0.43
N ARG A 11 -5.54 7.80 0.70
CA ARG A 11 -6.50 8.79 1.17
C ARG A 11 -6.93 8.46 2.58
N VAL A 12 -6.89 9.42 3.48
CA VAL A 12 -7.52 9.27 4.80
C VAL A 12 -9.03 9.38 4.61
N ALA A 13 -9.77 8.41 5.16
CA ALA A 13 -11.21 8.35 4.99
C ALA A 13 -11.88 9.64 5.49
N PRO A 14 -12.86 10.20 4.72
CA PRO A 14 -13.65 11.33 5.17
C PRO A 14 -14.30 11.03 6.51
N ASN A 15 -14.44 12.04 7.37
CA ASN A 15 -15.06 11.94 8.69
C ASN A 15 -14.36 11.00 9.69
N SER A 16 -13.16 10.50 9.39
CA SER A 16 -12.35 9.75 10.37
C SER A 16 -11.85 10.61 11.53
N GLY A 17 -11.91 11.94 11.39
CA GLY A 17 -11.30 12.90 12.32
C GLY A 17 -9.80 13.11 12.07
N TYR A 18 -9.17 12.32 11.20
CA TYR A 18 -7.76 12.43 10.84
C TYR A 18 -7.59 13.12 9.48
N THR A 19 -6.41 13.70 9.27
CA THR A 19 -5.97 14.30 8.01
C THR A 19 -4.57 13.82 7.67
N LEU A 20 -4.35 13.46 6.41
CA LEU A 20 -3.02 13.14 5.89
C LEU A 20 -2.21 14.43 5.73
N LYS A 21 -0.99 14.44 6.26
CA LYS A 21 -0.03 15.53 6.03
C LYS A 21 1.01 15.15 5.01
N SER A 22 1.53 13.94 5.12
CA SER A 22 2.54 13.38 4.22
C SER A 22 2.71 11.90 4.52
N GLY A 23 3.56 11.25 3.74
CA GLY A 23 4.08 9.94 4.07
C GLY A 23 5.20 9.53 3.15
N SER A 24 5.64 8.28 3.32
CA SER A 24 6.62 7.66 2.43
C SER A 24 6.44 6.16 2.37
N TYR A 25 6.96 5.55 1.32
CA TYR A 25 7.07 4.10 1.19
C TYR A 25 8.50 3.72 0.82
N THR A 26 9.13 2.90 1.65
CA THR A 26 10.48 2.36 1.42
C THR A 26 10.38 0.91 0.98
N ILE A 27 10.89 0.60 -0.21
CA ILE A 27 10.90 -0.78 -0.73
C ILE A 27 11.94 -1.59 0.05
N HIS A 28 11.54 -2.69 0.68
CA HIS A 28 12.47 -3.65 1.28
C HIS A 28 12.77 -4.81 0.33
N SER A 29 11.75 -5.29 -0.36
CA SER A 29 11.88 -6.34 -1.37
C SER A 29 10.81 -6.17 -2.45
N PHE A 30 11.08 -6.69 -3.64
CA PHE A 30 10.19 -6.51 -4.78
C PHE A 30 10.30 -7.64 -5.79
N SER A 31 9.30 -7.73 -6.65
CA SER A 31 9.34 -8.53 -7.86
C SER A 31 8.69 -7.75 -8.99
N VAL A 32 9.38 -7.67 -10.11
CA VAL A 32 8.95 -6.98 -11.32
C VAL A 32 9.09 -7.96 -12.47
N SER A 33 8.10 -8.00 -13.35
CA SER A 33 8.14 -8.86 -14.53
C SER A 33 9.41 -8.61 -15.36
N TYR A 34 9.97 -9.68 -15.92
CA TYR A 34 11.24 -9.59 -16.66
C TYR A 34 11.20 -8.49 -17.74
N GLY A 35 12.26 -7.69 -17.78
CA GLY A 35 12.41 -6.59 -18.74
C GLY A 35 11.47 -5.39 -18.51
N GLN A 36 10.66 -5.36 -17.44
CA GLN A 36 9.77 -4.23 -17.11
C GLN A 36 10.43 -3.11 -16.28
N ASP A 37 11.66 -3.33 -15.82
CA ASP A 37 12.48 -2.30 -15.16
C ASP A 37 13.98 -2.43 -15.54
N PRO A 38 14.35 -2.30 -16.82
CA PRO A 38 15.71 -2.50 -17.30
C PRO A 38 16.72 -1.47 -16.80
N HIS A 39 16.26 -0.31 -16.30
CA HIS A 39 17.12 0.73 -15.76
C HIS A 39 17.22 0.71 -14.23
N GLY A 40 16.53 -0.24 -13.56
CA GLY A 40 16.58 -0.34 -12.10
C GLY A 40 15.98 0.87 -11.37
N GLU A 41 14.91 1.44 -11.92
CA GLU A 41 14.17 2.57 -11.31
C GLU A 41 13.53 2.19 -9.97
N ASN A 42 13.36 0.88 -9.73
CA ASN A 42 12.88 0.30 -8.49
C ASN A 42 13.94 -0.66 -7.93
N HIS A 43 14.31 -0.46 -6.68
CA HIS A 43 15.30 -1.29 -5.99
C HIS A 43 15.00 -1.32 -4.50
N ALA A 44 15.55 -2.31 -3.79
CA ALA A 44 15.51 -2.33 -2.33
C ALA A 44 16.22 -1.08 -1.78
N GLY A 45 15.64 -0.48 -0.74
CA GLY A 45 16.07 0.79 -0.16
C GLY A 45 15.52 2.04 -0.85
N LEU A 46 14.83 1.93 -2.00
CA LEU A 46 14.19 3.08 -2.63
C LEU A 46 13.03 3.60 -1.76
N THR A 47 13.08 4.88 -1.40
CA THR A 47 12.00 5.59 -0.71
C THR A 47 11.28 6.55 -1.65
N LYS A 48 9.95 6.44 -1.72
CA LYS A 48 9.07 7.42 -2.38
C LYS A 48 8.29 8.19 -1.33
N SER A 49 8.43 9.51 -1.30
CA SER A 49 7.67 10.39 -0.41
C SER A 49 6.46 11.01 -1.12
N PHE A 50 5.43 11.37 -0.37
CA PHE A 50 4.22 12.01 -0.87
C PHE A 50 3.67 13.04 0.11
N GLY A 51 2.92 14.01 -0.42
CA GLY A 51 2.31 15.08 0.35
C GLY A 51 0.91 14.71 0.84
N SER A 52 0.12 15.72 1.20
CA SER A 52 -1.25 15.54 1.66
C SER A 52 -2.21 15.03 0.58
N ASP A 53 -1.80 15.05 -0.69
CA ASP A 53 -2.51 14.46 -1.83
C ASP A 53 -2.41 12.93 -1.87
N GLY A 54 -1.50 12.34 -1.08
CA GLY A 54 -1.38 10.90 -0.94
C GLY A 54 -0.75 10.19 -2.14
N LYS A 55 -0.21 10.92 -3.11
CA LYS A 55 0.21 10.36 -4.39
C LYS A 55 1.59 9.71 -4.33
N LEU A 56 1.63 8.39 -4.48
CA LEU A 56 2.83 7.61 -4.79
C LEU A 56 2.85 7.25 -6.28
N SER A 57 4.03 7.24 -6.91
CA SER A 57 4.17 6.80 -8.29
C SER A 57 5.43 5.95 -8.47
N PHE A 58 5.24 4.75 -9.02
CA PHE A 58 6.32 3.84 -9.39
C PHE A 58 6.47 3.78 -10.90
N ARG A 59 7.67 4.07 -11.40
CA ARG A 59 8.00 3.96 -12.81
C ARG A 59 8.38 2.51 -13.10
N VAL A 60 7.47 1.78 -13.73
CA VAL A 60 7.68 0.37 -14.11
C VAL A 60 6.73 -0.03 -15.25
N GLY A 61 7.13 -1.00 -16.06
CA GLY A 61 6.29 -1.56 -17.10
C GLY A 61 5.05 -2.32 -16.58
N ARG A 62 4.09 -2.54 -17.46
CA ARG A 62 2.81 -3.23 -17.15
C ARG A 62 2.71 -4.52 -17.93
N HIS A 63 3.34 -5.57 -17.43
CA HIS A 63 3.27 -6.90 -18.01
C HIS A 63 2.92 -7.92 -16.94
N GLY A 64 1.72 -8.49 -17.02
CA GLY A 64 1.24 -9.48 -16.04
C GLY A 64 2.05 -10.77 -16.10
N SER A 65 2.67 -11.13 -14.98
CA SER A 65 3.51 -12.32 -14.81
C SER A 65 2.97 -13.19 -13.67
N SER A 66 2.93 -14.50 -13.91
CA SER A 66 2.66 -15.51 -12.88
C SER A 66 3.80 -15.60 -11.88
N GLU A 67 5.03 -15.35 -12.31
CA GLU A 67 6.22 -15.38 -11.46
C GLU A 67 6.13 -14.28 -10.38
N VAL A 68 5.71 -13.07 -10.75
CA VAL A 68 5.46 -11.99 -9.79
C VAL A 68 4.32 -12.34 -8.83
N ALA A 69 3.25 -12.97 -9.34
CA ALA A 69 2.12 -13.41 -8.51
C ALA A 69 2.52 -14.49 -7.50
N HIS A 70 3.31 -15.49 -7.91
CA HIS A 70 3.86 -16.51 -7.03
C HIS A 70 4.81 -15.92 -6.00
N TRP A 71 5.69 -15.00 -6.41
CA TRP A 71 6.56 -14.28 -5.49
C TRP A 71 5.74 -13.54 -4.43
N PHE A 72 4.70 -12.80 -4.84
CA PHE A 72 3.83 -12.08 -3.91
C PHE A 72 3.14 -13.01 -2.92
N ALA A 73 2.56 -14.12 -3.41
CA ALA A 73 1.91 -15.13 -2.56
C ALA A 73 2.88 -15.84 -1.60
N SER A 74 4.19 -15.89 -1.93
CA SER A 74 5.23 -16.40 -1.02
C SER A 74 5.58 -15.43 0.11
N LYS A 75 5.24 -14.13 -0.04
CA LYS A 75 5.53 -13.09 0.96
C LYS A 75 4.33 -12.79 1.84
N VAL A 76 3.13 -12.73 1.26
CA VAL A 76 1.91 -12.34 1.96
C VAL A 76 0.82 -13.36 1.63
N THR A 77 0.25 -13.95 2.68
CA THR A 77 -0.84 -14.92 2.56
C THR A 77 -2.12 -14.25 2.04
N ALA A 78 -3.00 -15.03 1.42
CA ALA A 78 -4.27 -14.52 0.87
C ALA A 78 -5.08 -13.72 1.90
N SER A 79 -5.19 -14.26 3.13
CA SER A 79 -5.89 -13.67 4.28
C SER A 79 -5.28 -12.36 4.79
N ASN A 80 -4.14 -11.93 4.25
CA ASN A 80 -3.42 -10.75 4.70
C ASN A 80 -3.42 -9.64 3.63
N THR A 81 -4.33 -9.78 2.64
CA THR A 81 -4.50 -8.84 1.53
C THR A 81 -5.96 -8.43 1.38
N THR A 82 -6.19 -7.29 0.72
CA THR A 82 -7.54 -6.76 0.48
C THR A 82 -8.44 -7.66 -0.38
N PHE A 83 -7.91 -8.70 -1.03
CA PHE A 83 -8.71 -9.57 -1.89
C PHE A 83 -9.09 -10.91 -1.25
N ASN A 84 -8.45 -11.31 -0.15
CA ASN A 84 -8.66 -12.61 0.50
C ASN A 84 -8.52 -13.83 -0.44
N HIS A 85 -7.72 -13.69 -1.50
CA HIS A 85 -7.36 -14.78 -2.41
C HIS A 85 -5.99 -14.46 -3.04
N THR A 86 -5.35 -15.44 -3.66
CA THR A 86 -4.07 -15.21 -4.36
C THR A 86 -4.28 -14.60 -5.74
N PRO A 87 -3.38 -13.71 -6.22
CA PRO A 87 -3.41 -13.24 -7.60
C PRO A 87 -2.96 -14.35 -8.57
N GLY A 88 -3.50 -14.35 -9.79
CA GLY A 88 -3.01 -15.22 -10.86
C GLY A 88 -1.84 -14.62 -11.65
N LYS A 89 -1.86 -13.30 -11.87
CA LYS A 89 -0.79 -12.54 -12.53
C LYS A 89 -0.70 -11.14 -11.93
N LEU A 90 0.51 -10.62 -11.81
CA LEU A 90 0.79 -9.25 -11.37
C LEU A 90 1.83 -8.61 -12.30
N ASN A 91 1.74 -7.30 -12.49
CA ASN A 91 2.72 -6.51 -13.25
C ASN A 91 4.02 -6.34 -12.45
N PHE A 92 3.86 -6.05 -11.16
CA PHE A 92 4.92 -5.87 -10.19
C PHE A 92 4.31 -5.94 -8.78
N ALA A 93 5.17 -6.18 -7.79
CA ALA A 93 4.82 -6.20 -6.39
C ALA A 93 5.99 -5.69 -5.53
N PHE A 94 5.64 -5.00 -4.45
CA PHE A 94 6.56 -4.42 -3.48
C PHE A 94 6.15 -4.86 -2.07
N VAL A 95 7.14 -5.13 -1.21
CA VAL A 95 6.99 -5.27 0.24
C VAL A 95 7.97 -4.30 0.90
N GLY A 96 7.49 -3.53 1.88
CA GLY A 96 8.24 -2.39 2.40
C GLY A 96 7.64 -1.79 3.65
N ALA A 97 8.20 -0.66 4.10
CA ALA A 97 7.67 0.14 5.18
C ALA A 97 6.84 1.30 4.62
N LEU A 98 5.58 1.42 5.07
CA LEU A 98 4.73 2.57 4.79
C LEU A 98 4.72 3.49 6.01
N THR A 99 5.08 4.74 5.83
CA THR A 99 5.01 5.76 6.87
C THR A 99 3.91 6.77 6.54
N LEU A 100 3.07 7.09 7.51
CA LEU A 100 2.01 8.10 7.40
C LEU A 100 2.15 9.13 8.51
N THR A 101 2.25 10.41 8.14
CA THR A 101 2.16 11.52 9.08
C THR A 101 0.72 12.04 9.07
N LEU A 102 0.05 11.87 10.21
CA LEU A 102 -1.37 12.18 10.39
C LEU A 102 -1.54 13.25 11.47
N ALA A 103 -2.49 14.16 11.28
CA ALA A 103 -2.97 15.06 12.33
C ALA A 103 -4.48 14.86 12.52
N GLY A 104 -5.03 15.30 13.65
CA GLY A 104 -6.44 15.14 14.00
C GLY A 104 -6.66 13.94 14.92
N GLY A 105 -7.93 13.51 15.00
CA GLY A 105 -8.38 12.40 15.84
C GLY A 105 -7.96 12.59 17.30
N ARG A 106 -7.44 11.52 17.91
CA ARG A 106 -7.02 11.54 19.32
C ARG A 106 -5.81 12.43 19.61
N PHE A 107 -5.13 12.93 18.58
CA PHE A 107 -3.92 13.75 18.70
C PHE A 107 -4.16 15.25 18.47
N GLY A 108 -5.41 15.65 18.20
CA GLY A 108 -5.75 17.05 17.98
C GLY A 108 -4.98 17.66 16.80
N LYS A 109 -4.48 18.89 16.94
CA LYS A 109 -3.77 19.57 15.84
C LYS A 109 -2.34 19.08 15.60
N GLN A 110 -1.79 18.28 16.52
CA GLN A 110 -0.42 17.77 16.42
C GLN A 110 -0.33 16.68 15.34
N ALA A 111 0.69 16.78 14.50
CA ALA A 111 1.03 15.73 13.55
C ALA A 111 1.86 14.65 14.24
N ASN A 112 1.53 13.38 13.99
CA ASN A 112 2.26 12.22 14.47
C ASN A 112 2.54 11.28 13.31
N THR A 113 3.72 10.67 13.33
CA THR A 113 4.16 9.74 12.29
C THR A 113 3.98 8.31 12.74
N PHE A 114 3.41 7.49 11.87
CA PHE A 114 3.12 6.07 12.09
C PHE A 114 3.76 5.25 10.99
N THR A 115 4.55 4.25 11.38
CA THR A 115 5.16 3.30 10.45
C THR A 115 4.45 1.95 10.51
N PHE A 116 4.04 1.50 9.34
CA PHE A 116 3.45 0.19 9.08
C PHE A 116 4.52 -0.65 8.37
N GLU A 117 5.06 -1.62 9.09
CA GLU A 117 6.11 -2.50 8.57
C GLU A 117 5.54 -3.63 7.71
N ASN A 118 6.33 -4.07 6.74
CA ASN A 118 6.02 -5.19 5.85
C ASN A 118 4.70 -5.03 5.08
N ILE A 119 4.38 -3.80 4.69
CA ILE A 119 3.24 -3.46 3.83
C ILE A 119 3.53 -3.89 2.40
N ALA A 120 2.57 -4.63 1.84
CA ALA A 120 2.56 -5.11 0.49
C ALA A 120 1.70 -4.20 -0.41
N MET A 121 2.28 -3.77 -1.53
CA MET A 121 1.57 -3.09 -2.61
C MET A 121 1.87 -3.82 -3.91
N ALA A 122 0.85 -4.17 -4.67
CA ALA A 122 1.05 -4.77 -5.99
C ALA A 122 0.02 -4.30 -7.00
N GLN A 123 0.38 -4.37 -8.28
CA GLN A 123 -0.55 -4.04 -9.35
C GLN A 123 -0.82 -5.27 -10.20
N GLY A 124 -2.09 -5.66 -10.28
CA GLY A 124 -2.58 -6.62 -11.25
C GLY A 124 -3.38 -5.93 -12.36
N HIS A 125 -4.00 -6.73 -13.21
CA HIS A 125 -4.93 -6.25 -14.22
C HIS A 125 -6.17 -7.15 -14.31
N SER A 126 -7.31 -6.56 -14.66
CA SER A 126 -8.55 -7.27 -15.01
C SER A 126 -9.17 -6.58 -16.22
N GLY A 127 -9.19 -7.26 -17.36
CA GLY A 127 -9.53 -6.63 -18.64
C GLY A 127 -8.61 -5.44 -18.92
N SER A 128 -9.21 -4.26 -19.15
CA SER A 128 -8.49 -3.00 -19.38
C SER A 128 -8.20 -2.19 -18.11
N SER A 129 -8.65 -2.65 -16.93
CA SER A 129 -8.46 -1.94 -15.66
C SER A 129 -7.27 -2.49 -14.88
N ASN A 130 -6.53 -1.59 -14.23
CA ASN A 130 -5.52 -1.96 -13.24
C ASN A 130 -6.20 -2.13 -11.88
N ASN A 131 -5.85 -3.20 -11.18
CA ASN A 131 -6.31 -3.45 -9.82
C ASN A 131 -5.12 -3.36 -8.87
N TRP A 132 -5.21 -2.51 -7.85
CA TRP A 132 -4.17 -2.41 -6.83
C TRP A 132 -4.50 -3.32 -5.65
N TRP A 133 -3.53 -4.15 -5.32
CA TRP A 133 -3.48 -5.00 -4.17
C TRP A 133 -2.80 -4.25 -3.03
N PHE A 134 -3.42 -4.30 -1.87
CA PHE A 134 -2.85 -3.79 -0.64
C PHE A 134 -2.92 -4.87 0.43
N GLY A 135 -1.95 -4.88 1.34
CA GLY A 135 -1.87 -5.84 2.41
C GLY A 135 -0.58 -5.68 3.20
N GLY A 136 -0.19 -6.73 3.88
CA GLY A 136 1.10 -6.79 4.56
C GLY A 136 1.25 -8.08 5.33
N ILE A 137 2.48 -8.44 5.69
CA ILE A 137 2.77 -9.73 6.33
C ILE A 137 1.95 -9.92 7.61
N TYR A 138 1.71 -8.83 8.36
CA TYR A 138 0.94 -8.83 9.61
C TYR A 138 -0.41 -8.11 9.51
N CYS A 139 -0.89 -7.89 8.29
CA CYS A 139 -2.24 -7.37 8.11
C CYS A 139 -3.25 -8.52 8.12
N GLU A 140 -4.50 -8.22 8.48
CA GLU A 140 -5.57 -9.22 8.56
C GLU A 140 -6.75 -8.77 7.71
N TYR A 141 -7.17 -9.60 6.76
CA TYR A 141 -8.41 -9.39 6.03
C TYR A 141 -9.58 -9.39 7.01
N ILE A 142 -10.44 -8.38 6.87
CA ILE A 142 -11.65 -8.27 7.66
C ILE A 142 -12.87 -8.54 6.78
N ARG A 143 -13.33 -7.56 6.00
CA ARG A 143 -14.48 -7.67 5.11
C ARG A 143 -14.41 -6.61 4.02
N ALA A 144 -15.28 -6.71 3.02
CA ALA A 144 -15.50 -5.66 2.03
C ALA A 144 -14.22 -5.14 1.34
N ASN A 145 -13.27 -6.05 1.10
CA ASN A 145 -11.96 -5.75 0.55
C ASN A 145 -11.10 -4.82 1.41
N MET A 146 -11.16 -5.00 2.73
CA MET A 146 -10.37 -4.24 3.70
C MET A 146 -9.46 -5.18 4.49
N VAL A 147 -8.28 -4.66 4.84
CA VAL A 147 -7.36 -5.27 5.79
C VAL A 147 -7.15 -4.35 6.98
N ASN A 148 -7.01 -4.92 8.17
CA ASN A 148 -6.52 -4.23 9.35
C ASN A 148 -4.99 -4.38 9.41
N CYS A 149 -4.26 -3.28 9.55
CA CYS A 149 -2.82 -3.27 9.72
C CYS A 149 -2.45 -2.44 10.95
N ASN A 150 -1.50 -2.93 11.73
CA ASN A 150 -1.00 -2.23 12.92
C ASN A 150 0.22 -1.37 12.57
N SER A 151 0.30 -0.19 13.18
CA SER A 151 1.48 0.67 13.11
C SER A 151 2.21 0.79 14.44
N LEU A 152 3.46 1.24 14.36
CA LEU A 152 4.23 1.78 15.47
C LEU A 152 4.45 3.29 15.22
N GLY A 153 4.03 4.12 16.16
CA GLY A 153 4.26 5.57 16.15
C GLY A 153 5.54 6.00 16.88
N GLU A 154 5.89 7.28 16.72
CA GLU A 154 7.09 7.92 17.30
C GLU A 154 7.26 7.69 18.83
N TRP A 155 6.16 7.44 19.55
CA TRP A 155 6.14 7.21 21.00
C TRP A 155 5.69 5.79 21.41
N ARG A 156 5.88 4.80 20.52
CA ARG A 156 5.32 3.42 20.65
C ARG A 156 3.80 3.36 20.70
N GLU A 157 3.15 4.47 20.38
CA GLU A 157 1.71 4.50 20.19
C GLU A 157 1.33 3.62 19.01
N LYS A 158 0.29 2.80 19.18
CA LYS A 158 -0.26 2.01 18.10
C LYS A 158 -1.44 2.74 17.49
N LEU A 159 -1.47 2.82 16.16
CA LEU A 159 -2.63 3.23 15.41
C LEU A 159 -3.00 2.11 14.43
N PRO A 160 -3.94 1.22 14.79
CA PRO A 160 -4.50 0.28 13.83
C PRO A 160 -5.22 1.09 12.76
N CYS A 161 -5.03 0.71 11.51
CA CYS A 161 -5.71 1.33 10.38
C CYS A 161 -6.32 0.25 9.51
N HIS A 162 -7.55 0.50 9.07
CA HIS A 162 -8.15 -0.28 8.01
C HIS A 162 -7.78 0.32 6.65
N PHE A 163 -7.27 -0.51 5.75
CA PHE A 163 -6.92 -0.15 4.39
C PHE A 163 -7.86 -0.85 3.41
N SER A 164 -8.52 -0.11 2.53
CA SER A 164 -9.37 -0.67 1.46
C SER A 164 -8.54 -1.04 0.21
N ARG A 165 -9.12 -1.80 -0.72
CA ARG A 165 -8.49 -2.04 -2.04
C ARG A 165 -8.43 -0.76 -2.88
N GLY A 166 -7.45 -0.69 -3.78
CA GLY A 166 -7.46 0.32 -4.84
C GLY A 166 -8.55 0.07 -5.87
N GLY A 167 -9.48 1.02 -6.03
CA GLY A 167 -10.56 0.97 -7.02
C GLY A 167 -10.18 1.53 -8.40
N ASN A 168 -10.78 0.97 -9.45
CA ASN A 168 -10.44 1.18 -10.88
C ASN A 168 -10.62 2.62 -11.37
N ALA A 169 -11.33 3.49 -10.63
CA ALA A 169 -11.54 4.88 -11.02
C ALA A 169 -10.42 5.82 -10.55
N ALA A 170 -9.62 5.45 -9.54
CA ALA A 170 -8.66 6.38 -8.93
C ALA A 170 -7.37 5.76 -8.35
N ASN A 171 -7.20 4.42 -8.32
CA ASN A 171 -6.07 3.76 -7.65
C ASN A 171 -5.91 4.21 -6.17
N VAL A 172 -7.03 4.46 -5.49
CA VAL A 172 -7.07 4.99 -4.12
C VAL A 172 -7.27 3.87 -3.11
N VAL A 173 -6.39 3.80 -2.12
CA VAL A 173 -6.59 3.04 -0.88
C VAL A 173 -7.04 4.03 0.19
N ASP A 174 -8.21 3.76 0.77
CA ASP A 174 -8.71 4.51 1.91
C ASP A 174 -8.12 3.95 3.20
N VAL A 175 -7.62 4.84 4.04
CA VAL A 175 -7.08 4.54 5.37
C VAL A 175 -8.04 5.09 6.41
N THR A 176 -8.55 4.21 7.26
CA THR A 176 -9.38 4.58 8.40
C THR A 176 -8.67 4.18 9.68
N PRO A 177 -8.10 5.15 10.42
CA PRO A 177 -7.62 4.88 11.77
C PRO A 177 -8.74 4.34 12.65
N ALA A 178 -8.48 3.23 13.36
CA ALA A 178 -9.43 2.66 14.28
C ALA A 178 -9.52 3.55 15.53
N ASN A 179 -10.72 4.06 15.82
CA ASN A 179 -10.99 4.72 17.08
C ASN A 179 -11.15 3.65 18.15
N PHE A 180 -10.22 3.58 19.11
CA PHE A 180 -10.49 2.90 20.36
C PHE A 180 -11.42 3.79 21.16
N PHE A 181 -12.67 3.35 21.34
CA PHE A 181 -13.45 3.79 22.49
C PHE A 181 -12.81 3.09 23.70
N ILE A 182 -12.21 3.86 24.60
CA ILE A 182 -11.87 3.41 25.95
C ILE A 182 -13.12 3.61 26.80
#